data_AF-A0A3B9RN59-F1
#
_entry.id   AF-A0A3B9RN59-F1
#
_cell.length_a   1.000
_cell.length_b   1.000
_cell.length_c   1.000
_cell.angle_alpha   90.00
_cell.angle_beta   90.00
_cell.angle_gamma   90.00
#
_symmetry.space_group_name_H-M   'P 1'
#
loop_
_entity.id
_entity.type
_entity.pdbx_description
1 polymer ?
#
loop_
_entity_poly.entity_id
_entity_poly.type
_entity_poly.pdbx_seq_one_letter_code
_entity_poly.pdbx_strand_id
1 'polypeptide(L)'
;MKRTITVMMILFLCFGAFAKPSANDVTVALAAITDSTIASIAGFLNNPPLELPGLSLMFREKESLPYALIFRDSDLGSYLQVFEKTRAKSDETFFASLMRASKGPLNDIALQYLTVHAWEDGHALLNGAAVTSFGKGVTLSSLMGSALMNGGMSPIAVAVDVRVSGRRVSESVSVKGVFLIQSDVQGYFEIKPIELTINGEAPYV
;
A
#
# COMPACT_ATOMS: atom_id res chain seq x y z
N MET A 1 -46.54 12.26 -24.05
CA MET A 1 -46.04 12.95 -22.83
C MET A 1 -45.63 12.01 -21.71
N LYS A 2 -46.42 11.01 -21.30
CA LYS A 2 -46.01 10.11 -20.19
C LYS A 2 -44.72 9.31 -20.47
N ARG A 3 -44.54 8.78 -21.69
CA ARG A 3 -43.33 8.03 -22.10
C ARG A 3 -42.04 8.87 -22.12
N THR A 4 -42.11 10.14 -22.50
CA THR A 4 -40.95 11.05 -22.54
C THR A 4 -40.46 11.42 -21.14
N ILE A 5 -41.36 11.57 -20.18
CA ILE A 5 -41.03 11.83 -18.77
C ILE A 5 -40.36 10.61 -18.13
N THR A 6 -40.84 9.40 -18.43
CA THR A 6 -40.23 8.15 -17.93
C THR A 6 -38.81 7.94 -18.47
N VAL A 7 -38.57 8.20 -19.77
CA VAL A 7 -37.23 8.08 -20.36
C VAL A 7 -36.28 9.13 -19.78
N MET A 8 -36.75 10.36 -19.57
CA MET A 8 -35.94 11.43 -18.99
C MET A 8 -35.60 11.18 -17.51
N MET A 9 -36.52 10.57 -16.75
CA MET A 9 -36.29 10.20 -15.35
C MET A 9 -35.31 9.00 -15.22
N ILE A 10 -35.40 8.01 -16.12
CA ILE A 10 -34.41 6.92 -16.22
C ILE A 10 -33.05 7.48 -16.62
N LEU A 11 -33.00 8.42 -17.56
CA LEU A 11 -31.75 9.09 -17.95
C LEU A 11 -31.16 9.88 -16.76
N PHE A 12 -31.97 10.59 -15.98
CA PHE A 12 -31.55 11.30 -14.76
C PHE A 12 -31.09 10.36 -13.63
N LEU A 13 -31.66 9.16 -13.52
CA LEU A 13 -31.21 8.11 -12.60
C LEU A 13 -29.91 7.43 -13.09
N CYS A 14 -29.66 7.39 -14.40
CA CYS A 14 -28.42 6.89 -15.00
C CYS A 14 -27.29 7.94 -15.01
N PHE A 15 -27.62 9.24 -15.00
CA PHE A 15 -26.71 10.31 -14.58
C PHE A 15 -26.61 10.34 -13.06
N GLY A 16 -26.31 9.18 -12.47
CA GLY A 16 -25.86 9.10 -11.08
C GLY A 16 -24.78 10.15 -10.94
N ALA A 17 -25.07 11.16 -10.12
CA ALA A 17 -24.06 12.08 -9.63
C ALA A 17 -22.86 11.21 -9.29
N PHE A 18 -21.70 11.44 -9.93
CA PHE A 18 -20.47 10.81 -9.49
C PHE A 18 -20.32 11.24 -8.04
N ALA A 19 -20.73 10.37 -7.12
CA ALA A 19 -20.81 10.72 -5.72
C ALA A 19 -19.38 10.97 -5.30
N LYS A 20 -19.15 12.20 -4.83
CA LYS A 20 -17.82 12.63 -4.48
C LYS A 20 -17.38 11.83 -3.25
N PRO A 21 -16.17 11.24 -3.24
CA PRO A 21 -15.71 10.48 -2.09
C PRO A 21 -15.73 11.37 -0.85
N SER A 22 -16.24 10.82 0.24
CA SER A 22 -16.24 11.50 1.54
C SER A 22 -14.80 11.61 2.08
N ALA A 23 -14.57 12.50 3.05
CA ALA A 23 -13.27 12.60 3.72
C ALA A 23 -12.84 11.24 4.33
N ASN A 24 -13.80 10.48 4.85
CA ASN A 24 -13.55 9.13 5.37
C ASN A 24 -13.10 8.17 4.26
N ASP A 25 -13.71 8.21 3.08
CA ASP A 25 -13.30 7.36 1.94
C ASP A 25 -11.87 7.65 1.52
N VAL A 26 -11.48 8.93 1.51
CA VAL A 26 -10.11 9.35 1.21
C VAL A 26 -9.13 8.85 2.27
N THR A 27 -9.45 8.99 3.56
CA THR A 27 -8.61 8.47 4.64
C THR A 27 -8.45 6.96 4.55
N VAL A 28 -9.54 6.21 4.31
CA VAL A 28 -9.52 4.76 4.14
C VAL A 28 -8.67 4.37 2.93
N ALA A 29 -8.79 5.08 1.81
CA ALA A 29 -8.01 4.80 0.60
C ALA A 29 -6.50 5.04 0.81
N LEU A 30 -6.13 6.15 1.45
CA LEU A 30 -4.74 6.44 1.79
C LEU A 30 -4.16 5.41 2.75
N ALA A 31 -4.91 5.03 3.79
CA ALA A 31 -4.51 3.97 4.71
C ALA A 31 -4.32 2.63 3.96
N ALA A 32 -5.25 2.26 3.08
CA ALA A 32 -5.16 1.04 2.31
C ALA A 32 -3.92 1.00 1.41
N ILE A 33 -3.59 2.11 0.73
CA ILE A 33 -2.40 2.20 -0.13
C ILE A 33 -1.12 2.08 0.71
N THR A 34 -1.04 2.80 1.83
CA THR A 34 0.13 2.76 2.73
C THR A 34 0.34 1.37 3.30
N ASP A 35 -0.71 0.77 3.87
CA ASP A 35 -0.65 -0.56 4.49
C ASP A 35 -0.31 -1.64 3.47
N SER A 36 -0.93 -1.59 2.28
CA SER A 36 -0.63 -2.53 1.19
C SER A 36 0.82 -2.40 0.74
N THR A 37 1.37 -1.18 0.68
CA THR A 37 2.76 -0.94 0.29
C THR A 37 3.72 -1.50 1.34
N ILE A 38 3.48 -1.23 2.63
CA ILE A 38 4.29 -1.76 3.73
C ILE A 38 4.26 -3.29 3.73
N ALA A 39 3.08 -3.89 3.63
CA ALA A 39 2.91 -5.34 3.55
C ALA A 39 3.65 -5.91 2.33
N SER A 40 3.55 -5.28 1.16
CA SER A 40 4.24 -5.72 -0.06
C SER A 40 5.75 -5.75 0.10
N ILE A 41 6.34 -4.71 0.70
CA ILE A 41 7.78 -4.64 0.96
C ILE A 41 8.20 -5.65 2.04
N ALA A 42 7.41 -5.82 3.09
CA ALA A 42 7.68 -6.82 4.10
C ALA A 42 7.65 -8.25 3.52
N GLY A 43 6.67 -8.54 2.66
CA GLY A 43 6.56 -9.81 1.95
C GLY A 43 7.75 -10.06 1.02
N PHE A 44 8.21 -9.02 0.31
CA PHE A 44 9.41 -9.07 -0.52
C PHE A 44 10.68 -9.37 0.29
N LEU A 45 10.85 -8.71 1.44
CA LEU A 45 12.03 -8.85 2.30
C LEU A 45 11.99 -10.11 3.18
N ASN A 46 10.89 -10.86 3.15
CA ASN A 46 10.79 -12.14 3.84
C ASN A 46 11.65 -13.20 3.11
N ASN A 47 12.06 -14.23 3.84
CA ASN A 47 12.90 -15.32 3.35
C ASN A 47 12.30 -16.68 3.76
N PRO A 48 11.68 -17.43 2.82
CA PRO A 48 11.48 -17.07 1.41
C PRO A 48 10.48 -15.91 1.23
N PRO A 49 10.52 -15.14 0.13
CA PRO A 49 9.56 -14.07 -0.12
C PRO A 49 8.12 -14.57 -0.06
N LEU A 50 7.21 -13.75 0.47
CA LEU A 50 5.78 -14.05 0.56
C LEU A 50 5.07 -13.59 -0.71
N GLU A 51 4.24 -14.47 -1.27
CA GLU A 51 3.33 -14.12 -2.36
C GLU A 51 2.05 -13.52 -1.80
N LEU A 52 1.84 -12.22 -2.04
CA LEU A 52 0.62 -11.52 -1.65
C LEU A 52 -0.41 -11.57 -2.79
N PRO A 53 -1.69 -11.91 -2.52
CA PRO A 53 -2.73 -11.98 -3.55
C PRO A 53 -2.92 -10.67 -4.32
N GLY A 54 -2.93 -10.74 -5.65
CA GLY A 54 -3.17 -9.56 -6.49
C GLY A 54 -2.00 -8.56 -6.55
N LEU A 55 -0.86 -8.86 -5.92
CA LEU A 55 0.36 -8.07 -6.02
C LEU A 55 1.31 -8.65 -7.07
N SER A 56 1.97 -7.77 -7.81
CA SER A 56 3.14 -8.13 -8.62
C SER A 56 4.25 -7.11 -8.44
N LEU A 57 5.45 -7.60 -8.12
CA LEU A 57 6.65 -6.77 -7.99
C LEU A 57 7.41 -6.76 -9.32
N MET A 58 7.67 -5.57 -9.84
CA MET A 58 8.43 -5.39 -11.09
C MET A 58 9.86 -5.00 -10.77
N PHE A 59 10.80 -5.71 -11.40
CA PHE A 59 12.24 -5.48 -11.25
C PHE A 59 12.83 -5.10 -12.61
N ARG A 60 13.84 -4.23 -12.60
CA ARG A 60 14.65 -4.00 -13.79
C ARG A 60 15.77 -5.03 -13.85
N GLU A 61 16.29 -5.25 -15.04
CA GLU A 61 17.45 -6.12 -15.23
C GLU A 61 18.61 -5.68 -14.32
N LYS A 62 19.12 -6.60 -13.50
CA LYS A 62 20.25 -6.40 -12.57
C LYS A 62 19.95 -5.51 -11.35
N GLU A 63 18.70 -5.10 -11.12
CA GLU A 63 18.30 -4.40 -9.89
C GLU A 63 17.76 -5.40 -8.84
N SER A 64 18.10 -5.18 -7.57
CA SER A 64 17.63 -6.01 -6.45
C SER A 64 16.44 -5.41 -5.71
N LEU A 65 16.03 -4.20 -6.06
CA LEU A 65 14.86 -3.53 -5.49
C LEU A 65 13.75 -3.48 -6.55
N PRO A 66 12.48 -3.71 -6.17
CA PRO A 66 11.37 -3.59 -7.11
C PRO A 66 11.17 -2.12 -7.47
N TYR A 67 11.13 -1.77 -8.75
CA TYR A 67 10.89 -0.38 -9.18
C TYR A 67 9.39 -0.03 -9.19
N ALA A 68 8.52 -1.03 -9.21
CA ALA A 68 7.07 -0.84 -9.15
C ALA A 68 6.37 -1.98 -8.43
N LEU A 69 5.34 -1.62 -7.67
CA LEU A 69 4.34 -2.50 -7.09
C LEU A 69 3.07 -2.38 -7.94
N ILE A 70 2.62 -3.47 -8.56
CA ILE A 70 1.42 -3.50 -9.39
C ILE A 70 0.33 -4.24 -8.63
N PHE A 71 -0.78 -3.55 -8.39
CA PHE A 71 -1.95 -4.08 -7.71
C PHE A 71 -3.03 -4.42 -8.75
N ARG A 72 -3.54 -5.65 -8.72
CA ARG A 72 -4.60 -6.17 -9.58
C ARG A 72 -5.60 -6.91 -8.72
N ASP A 73 -6.70 -6.24 -8.40
CA ASP A 73 -7.70 -6.69 -7.44
C ASP A 73 -7.06 -7.19 -6.13
N SER A 74 -6.03 -6.46 -5.69
CA SER A 74 -5.26 -6.75 -4.49
C SER A 74 -6.14 -6.47 -3.27
N ASP A 75 -6.61 -7.52 -2.62
CA ASP A 75 -7.42 -7.41 -1.40
C ASP A 75 -6.55 -7.33 -0.16
N LEU A 76 -6.52 -6.14 0.46
CA LEU A 76 -5.75 -5.91 1.68
C LEU A 76 -6.21 -6.78 2.85
N GLY A 77 -7.50 -7.14 2.91
CA GLY A 77 -8.03 -8.03 3.95
C GLY A 77 -7.38 -9.42 3.94
N SER A 78 -7.01 -9.89 2.75
CA SER A 78 -6.41 -11.22 2.56
C SER A 78 -4.95 -11.31 3.04
N TYR A 79 -4.27 -10.16 3.19
CA TYR A 79 -2.83 -10.13 3.47
C TYR A 79 -2.50 -10.61 4.88
N LEU A 80 -3.37 -10.33 5.86
CA LEU A 80 -3.15 -10.70 7.25
C LEU A 80 -2.88 -12.20 7.40
N GLN A 81 -3.68 -13.03 6.74
CA GLN A 81 -3.54 -14.49 6.79
C GLN A 81 -2.22 -15.00 6.19
N VAL A 82 -1.65 -14.26 5.22
CA VAL A 82 -0.34 -14.60 4.64
C VAL A 82 0.77 -14.38 5.66
N PHE A 83 0.72 -13.26 6.39
CA PHE A 83 1.71 -12.95 7.43
C PHE A 83 1.53 -13.79 8.68
N GLU A 84 0.30 -14.09 9.10
CA GLU A 84 0.06 -14.92 10.29
C GLU A 84 0.60 -16.34 10.14
N LYS A 85 0.62 -16.90 8.93
CA LYS A 85 1.26 -18.20 8.64
C LYS A 85 2.77 -18.20 8.92
N THR A 86 3.40 -17.03 8.97
CA THR A 86 4.83 -16.88 9.30
C THR A 86 5.11 -16.71 10.80
N ARG A 87 4.06 -16.59 11.63
CA ARG A 87 4.18 -16.38 13.06
C ARG A 87 4.72 -17.64 13.75
N ALA A 88 5.55 -17.46 14.78
CA ALA A 88 6.04 -18.55 15.61
C ALA A 88 4.90 -19.41 16.11
N LYS A 89 5.10 -20.73 16.12
CA LYS A 89 4.32 -21.61 17.00
C LYS A 89 4.71 -21.29 18.45
N SER A 90 3.76 -21.39 19.38
CA SER A 90 3.94 -21.05 20.80
C SER A 90 5.11 -21.75 21.50
N ASP A 91 5.61 -22.85 20.94
CA ASP A 91 6.64 -23.72 21.53
C ASP A 91 8.01 -23.58 20.83
N GLU A 92 8.26 -22.45 20.16
CA GLU A 92 9.48 -22.23 19.38
C GLU A 92 10.70 -21.96 20.30
N THR A 93 11.83 -22.63 20.04
CA THR A 93 13.07 -22.43 20.80
C THR A 93 13.70 -21.07 20.48
N PHE A 94 14.51 -20.51 21.40
CA PHE A 94 15.19 -19.22 21.21
C PHE A 94 15.97 -19.13 19.89
N PHE A 95 16.71 -20.18 19.53
CA PHE A 95 17.45 -20.22 18.25
C PHE A 95 16.52 -20.23 17.04
N ALA A 96 15.39 -20.93 17.09
CA ALA A 96 14.39 -20.91 16.03
C ALA A 96 13.72 -19.53 15.92
N SER A 97 13.44 -18.87 17.05
CA SER A 97 12.97 -17.47 17.08
C SER A 97 13.99 -16.51 16.45
N LEU A 98 15.29 -16.66 16.76
CA LEU A 98 16.34 -15.83 16.17
C LEU A 98 16.47 -16.04 14.66
N MET A 99 16.45 -17.30 14.21
CA MET A 99 16.50 -17.66 12.79
C MET A 99 15.23 -17.26 12.03
N ARG A 100 14.10 -17.09 12.71
CA ARG A 100 12.84 -16.58 12.12
C ARG A 100 12.82 -15.07 12.05
N ALA A 101 13.31 -14.37 13.06
CA ALA A 101 13.45 -12.90 13.04
C ALA A 101 14.35 -12.44 11.89
N SER A 102 15.40 -13.19 11.58
CA SER A 102 16.26 -12.91 10.41
C SER A 102 15.61 -13.24 9.07
N LYS A 103 14.53 -14.03 9.05
CA LYS A 103 13.77 -14.38 7.85
C LYS A 103 12.66 -13.40 7.50
N GLY A 104 12.23 -12.52 8.40
CA GLY A 104 11.12 -11.61 8.15
C GLY A 104 11.24 -10.35 8.98
N PRO A 105 12.28 -9.52 8.74
CA PRO A 105 12.61 -8.39 9.62
C PRO A 105 11.49 -7.35 9.73
N LEU A 106 10.56 -7.33 8.77
CA LEU A 106 9.43 -6.40 8.74
C LEU A 106 8.06 -7.09 8.93
N ASN A 107 8.02 -8.40 9.21
CA ASN A 107 6.73 -9.11 9.32
C ASN A 107 5.89 -8.57 10.48
N ASP A 108 6.51 -8.27 11.63
CA ASP A 108 5.80 -7.72 12.78
C ASP A 108 5.27 -6.30 12.50
N ILE A 109 6.00 -5.51 11.70
CA ILE A 109 5.53 -4.18 11.26
C ILE A 109 4.35 -4.33 10.31
N ALA A 110 4.43 -5.23 9.32
CA ALA A 110 3.30 -5.50 8.43
C ALA A 110 2.07 -5.97 9.20
N LEU A 111 2.24 -6.89 10.15
CA LEU A 111 1.15 -7.33 11.04
C LEU A 111 0.55 -6.17 11.85
N GLN A 112 1.38 -5.26 12.37
CA GLN A 112 0.89 -4.08 13.09
C GLN A 112 0.01 -3.19 12.19
N TYR A 113 0.46 -2.85 10.99
CA TYR A 113 -0.32 -2.01 10.07
C TYR A 113 -1.62 -2.70 9.62
N LEU A 114 -1.54 -4.00 9.31
CA LEU A 114 -2.71 -4.79 8.91
C LEU A 114 -3.75 -4.93 10.05
N THR A 115 -3.31 -4.94 11.31
CA THR A 115 -4.19 -5.08 12.48
C THR A 115 -4.74 -3.75 13.00
N VAL A 116 -3.98 -2.65 12.95
CA VAL A 116 -4.41 -1.32 13.44
C VAL A 116 -5.71 -0.88 12.78
N HIS A 117 -5.85 -1.12 11.48
CA HIS A 117 -7.06 -0.76 10.76
C HIS A 117 -8.09 -1.90 10.71
N ALA A 118 -7.78 -3.10 11.20
CA ALA A 118 -8.66 -4.27 11.17
C ALA A 118 -9.28 -4.53 9.78
N TRP A 119 -8.42 -4.75 8.78
CA TRP A 119 -8.88 -5.07 7.43
C TRP A 119 -9.53 -6.46 7.37
N GLU A 120 -10.65 -6.56 6.65
CA GLU A 120 -11.32 -7.84 6.34
C GLU A 120 -11.42 -7.99 4.83
N ASP A 121 -11.67 -9.21 4.36
CA ASP A 121 -11.82 -9.52 2.95
C ASP A 121 -12.85 -8.61 2.28
N GLY A 122 -12.44 -8.02 1.15
CA GLY A 122 -13.22 -7.06 0.37
C GLY A 122 -13.37 -5.67 1.01
N HIS A 123 -12.68 -5.35 2.11
CA HIS A 123 -12.69 -3.99 2.66
C HIS A 123 -12.01 -2.99 1.73
N ALA A 124 -10.85 -3.37 1.18
CA ALA A 124 -10.08 -2.54 0.28
C ALA A 124 -9.44 -3.39 -0.82
N LEU A 125 -9.93 -3.22 -2.04
CA LEU A 125 -9.42 -3.77 -3.28
C LEU A 125 -8.62 -2.68 -3.99
N LEU A 126 -7.32 -2.93 -4.18
CA LEU A 126 -6.40 -2.00 -4.82
C LEU A 126 -6.15 -2.41 -6.27
N ASN A 127 -6.21 -1.42 -7.15
CA ASN A 127 -5.96 -1.56 -8.58
C ASN A 127 -5.10 -0.39 -9.08
N GLY A 128 -3.91 -0.67 -9.60
CA GLY A 128 -3.01 0.37 -10.10
C GLY A 128 -1.54 0.09 -9.79
N ALA A 129 -0.74 1.14 -9.65
CA ALA A 129 0.69 1.01 -9.43
C ALA A 129 1.23 2.02 -8.40
N ALA A 130 2.20 1.57 -7.60
CA ALA A 130 3.10 2.43 -6.85
C ALA A 130 4.52 2.25 -7.40
N VAL A 131 5.06 3.31 -8.02
CA VAL A 131 6.36 3.32 -8.67
C VAL A 131 7.36 4.04 -7.77
N THR A 132 8.38 3.33 -7.35
CA THR A 132 9.41 3.81 -6.41
C THR A 132 10.64 4.29 -7.16
N SER A 133 11.17 5.44 -6.78
CA SER A 133 12.44 5.98 -7.27
C SER A 133 13.47 5.99 -6.14
N PHE A 134 14.34 4.97 -6.12
CA PHE A 134 15.39 4.82 -5.10
C PHE A 134 16.67 5.61 -5.42
N GLY A 135 16.83 6.11 -6.65
CA GLY A 135 18.08 6.69 -7.13
C GLY A 135 19.00 5.68 -7.82
N LYS A 136 19.94 6.17 -8.63
CA LYS A 136 20.78 5.33 -9.50
C LYS A 136 21.78 4.51 -8.68
N GLY A 137 21.80 3.19 -8.90
CA GLY A 137 22.76 2.28 -8.26
C GLY A 137 22.45 1.92 -6.80
N VAL A 138 21.27 2.33 -6.30
CA VAL A 138 20.84 1.99 -4.95
C VAL A 138 20.40 0.54 -4.90
N THR A 139 20.95 -0.20 -3.94
CA THR A 139 20.62 -1.58 -3.63
C THR A 139 20.04 -1.66 -2.22
N LEU A 140 19.34 -2.75 -1.90
CA LEU A 140 18.87 -3.00 -0.53
C LEU A 140 20.01 -2.89 0.50
N SER A 141 21.17 -3.47 0.21
CA SER A 141 22.35 -3.40 1.08
C SER A 141 22.83 -1.97 1.32
N SER A 142 22.78 -1.11 0.30
CA SER A 142 23.16 0.30 0.45
C SER A 142 22.13 1.11 1.26
N LEU A 143 20.83 0.80 1.14
CA LEU A 143 19.79 1.44 1.96
C LEU A 143 19.89 1.03 3.43
N MET A 144 20.11 -0.26 3.69
CA MET A 144 20.34 -0.76 5.05
C MET A 144 21.62 -0.17 5.65
N GLY A 145 22.69 -0.09 4.85
CA GLY A 145 23.94 0.57 5.25
C GLY A 145 23.73 2.04 5.62
N SER A 146 22.97 2.80 4.84
CA SER A 146 22.70 4.22 5.15
C SER A 146 21.89 4.36 6.44
N ALA A 147 20.85 3.56 6.62
CA ALA A 147 20.01 3.58 7.82
C ALA A 147 20.83 3.26 9.09
N LEU A 148 21.73 2.28 9.02
CA LEU A 148 22.56 1.88 10.16
C LEU A 148 23.69 2.88 10.45
N MET A 149 24.31 3.46 9.44
CA MET A 149 25.51 4.30 9.61
C MET A 149 25.18 5.78 9.82
N ASN A 150 24.14 6.29 9.17
CA ASN A 150 23.83 7.73 9.14
C ASN A 150 22.58 8.08 9.96
N GLY A 151 21.98 7.10 10.67
CA GLY A 151 20.78 7.31 11.48
C GLY A 151 19.51 7.62 10.67
N GLY A 152 19.54 7.44 9.35
CA GLY A 152 18.41 7.75 8.48
C GLY A 152 18.58 7.23 7.05
N MET A 153 17.47 7.18 6.32
CA MET A 153 17.41 6.80 4.92
C MET A 153 17.32 8.04 4.03
N SER A 154 18.00 8.02 2.88
CA SER A 154 17.80 9.03 1.83
C SER A 154 16.33 9.06 1.40
N PRO A 155 15.75 10.23 1.12
CA PRO A 155 14.36 10.32 0.71
C PRO A 155 14.06 9.50 -0.56
N ILE A 156 12.98 8.73 -0.54
CA ILE A 156 12.50 7.92 -1.65
C ILE A 156 11.20 8.53 -2.15
N ALA A 157 11.17 8.92 -3.43
CA ALA A 157 9.95 9.37 -4.07
C ALA A 157 9.15 8.16 -4.57
N VAL A 158 7.86 8.14 -4.25
CA VAL A 158 6.92 7.10 -4.66
C VAL A 158 5.77 7.74 -5.42
N ALA A 159 5.74 7.53 -6.72
CA ALA A 159 4.62 7.95 -7.55
C ALA A 159 3.51 6.90 -7.46
N VAL A 160 2.33 7.29 -7.00
CA VAL A 160 1.15 6.42 -6.92
C VAL A 160 0.16 6.78 -8.01
N ASP A 161 -0.47 5.77 -8.58
CA ASP A 161 -1.67 5.85 -9.39
C ASP A 161 -2.49 4.60 -9.06
N VAL A 162 -3.26 4.68 -7.98
CA VAL A 162 -3.98 3.53 -7.40
C VAL A 162 -5.42 3.89 -7.15
N ARG A 163 -6.32 3.06 -7.66
CA ARG A 163 -7.73 3.07 -7.35
C ARG A 163 -8.03 2.08 -6.22
N VAL A 164 -8.67 2.57 -5.18
CA VAL A 164 -9.20 1.80 -4.06
C VAL A 164 -10.71 1.69 -4.20
N SER A 165 -11.22 0.48 -4.03
CA SER A 165 -12.64 0.16 -4.00
C SER A 165 -12.91 -0.89 -2.92
N GLY A 166 -14.16 -1.21 -2.61
CA GLY A 166 -14.50 -2.24 -1.63
C GLY A 166 -15.59 -1.80 -0.68
N ARG A 167 -15.84 -2.60 0.37
CA ARG A 167 -16.94 -2.40 1.32
C ARG A 167 -16.72 -1.25 2.29
N ARG A 168 -15.47 -0.80 2.50
CA ARG A 168 -15.12 0.22 3.49
C ARG A 168 -15.07 1.64 2.93
N VAL A 169 -15.17 1.77 1.61
CA VAL A 169 -15.35 3.06 0.94
C VAL A 169 -16.75 3.11 0.34
N SER A 170 -17.45 4.23 0.51
CA SER A 170 -18.78 4.43 -0.06
C SER A 170 -18.72 4.59 -1.58
N GLU A 171 -17.60 5.11 -2.08
CA GLU A 171 -17.32 5.33 -3.49
C GLU A 171 -15.87 4.96 -3.81
N SER A 172 -15.60 4.61 -5.06
CA SER A 172 -14.23 4.34 -5.49
C SER A 172 -13.35 5.59 -5.38
N VAL A 173 -12.14 5.43 -4.84
CA VAL A 173 -11.17 6.50 -4.66
C VAL A 173 -9.91 6.20 -5.46
N SER A 174 -9.66 6.99 -6.50
CA SER A 174 -8.42 7.02 -7.26
C SER A 174 -7.48 8.04 -6.64
N VAL A 175 -6.34 7.58 -6.14
CA VAL A 175 -5.28 8.41 -5.60
C VAL A 175 -4.13 8.43 -6.59
N LYS A 176 -3.80 9.63 -7.09
CA LYS A 176 -2.69 9.83 -8.00
C LYS A 176 -1.80 10.95 -7.50
N GLY A 177 -0.49 10.74 -7.49
CA GLY A 177 0.45 11.76 -7.06
C GLY A 177 1.79 11.18 -6.62
N VAL A 178 2.54 11.95 -5.83
CA VAL A 178 3.87 11.57 -5.35
C VAL A 178 3.95 11.74 -3.84
N PHE A 179 4.37 10.66 -3.17
CA PHE A 179 4.78 10.68 -1.78
C PHE A 179 6.30 10.71 -1.68
N LEU A 180 6.81 11.35 -0.64
CA LEU A 180 8.19 11.27 -0.21
C LEU A 180 8.25 10.45 1.07
N ILE A 181 9.00 9.35 1.04
CA ILE A 181 9.32 8.55 2.22
C ILE A 181 10.70 9.00 2.69
N GLN A 182 10.83 9.46 3.93
CA GLN A 182 12.10 9.94 4.47
C GLN A 182 12.21 9.62 5.97
N SER A 183 13.43 9.69 6.50
CA SER A 183 13.63 9.68 7.96
C SER A 183 13.51 11.10 8.51
N ASP A 184 12.79 11.26 9.61
CA ASP A 184 12.76 12.52 10.36
C ASP A 184 14.05 12.74 11.17
N VAL A 185 14.14 13.86 11.88
CA VAL A 185 15.32 14.25 12.68
C VAL A 185 15.60 13.29 13.84
N GLN A 186 14.64 12.46 14.21
CA GLN A 186 14.74 11.46 15.27
C GLN A 186 14.97 10.04 14.71
N GLY A 187 15.01 9.88 13.39
CA GLY A 187 15.21 8.61 12.70
C GLY A 187 13.93 7.82 12.43
N TYR A 188 12.73 8.37 12.70
CA TYR A 188 11.47 7.71 12.38
C TYR A 188 11.10 7.87 10.91
N PHE A 189 10.37 6.89 10.36
CA PHE A 189 9.85 6.98 9.00
C PHE A 189 8.68 7.96 8.91
N GLU A 190 8.76 8.88 7.96
CA GLU A 190 7.71 9.83 7.64
C GLU A 190 7.33 9.69 6.16
N ILE A 191 6.02 9.69 5.90
CA ILE A 191 5.46 9.71 4.53
C ILE A 191 4.82 11.08 4.32
N LYS A 192 5.42 11.90 3.44
CA LYS A 192 4.93 13.24 3.10
C LYS A 192 4.33 13.27 1.70
N PRO A 193 3.07 13.69 1.51
CA PRO A 193 2.56 13.97 0.18
C PRO A 193 3.27 15.21 -0.39
N ILE A 194 3.81 15.11 -1.61
CA ILE A 194 4.35 16.26 -2.36
C ILE A 194 3.22 16.86 -3.20
N GLU A 195 2.57 16.01 -3.97
CA GLU A 195 1.46 16.37 -4.85
C GLU A 195 0.48 15.20 -4.84
N LEU A 196 -0.80 15.47 -4.61
CA LEU A 196 -1.84 14.45 -4.65
C LEU A 196 -3.04 14.99 -5.41
N THR A 197 -3.71 14.07 -6.09
CA THR A 197 -5.02 14.24 -6.68
C THR A 197 -5.89 13.05 -6.28
N ILE A 198 -7.11 13.35 -5.87
CA ILE A 198 -8.13 12.38 -5.47
C ILE A 198 -9.26 12.46 -6.49
N ASN A 199 -9.51 11.37 -7.21
CA ASN A 199 -10.46 11.32 -8.33
C ASN A 199 -10.24 12.44 -9.38
N GLY A 200 -8.98 12.89 -9.55
CA GLY A 200 -8.62 13.95 -10.49
C GLY A 200 -8.76 15.38 -9.95
N GLU A 201 -9.14 15.55 -8.69
CA GLU A 201 -9.21 16.86 -8.01
C GLU A 201 -8.10 16.99 -6.96
N ALA A 202 -7.65 18.21 -6.67
CA ALA A 202 -6.73 18.43 -5.55
C ALA A 202 -7.39 18.01 -4.22
N PRO A 203 -6.65 17.41 -3.26
CA PRO A 203 -7.20 17.02 -1.98
C PRO A 203 -7.76 18.25 -1.26
N TYR A 204 -8.89 18.06 -0.58
CA TYR A 204 -9.42 19.07 0.32
C TYR A 204 -8.39 19.36 1.41
N VAL A 205 -7.88 20.59 1.42
CA VAL A 205 -7.02 21.12 2.49
C VAL A 205 -7.89 21.69 3.60
#